data_AF-A0A4W3GT68-F1
#
_entry.id   AF-A0A4W3GT68-F1
#
_cell.length_a   1.000
_cell.length_b   1.000
_cell.length_c   1.000
_cell.angle_alpha   90.00
_cell.angle_beta   90.00
_cell.angle_gamma   90.00
#
_symmetry.space_group_name_H-M   'P 1'
#
loop_
_entity.id
_entity.type
_entity.pdbx_description
1 polymer ?
#
loop_
_entity_poly.entity_id
_entity_poly.type
_entity_poly.pdbx_seq_one_letter_code
_entity_poly.pdbx_strand_id
1 'polypeptide(L)'
;MAVELWSTNPIVVDRDAAGTLHRFLQWRQTRLLPRLQHDHAQLLGGGTFHGGTAGTAPVHGICSVRLSGGVSLDTQSSILPVAGVLAHEIGHNLGLSHDSESPSCQCSNKRTEGCIMGASHG
;
A
#
# COMPACT_ATOMS: atom_id res chain seq x y z
N MET A 1 -12.08 12.71 0.01
CA MET A 1 -10.96 12.14 0.80
C MET A 1 -11.35 12.16 2.27
N ALA A 2 -11.06 11.10 3.01
CA ALA A 2 -11.38 10.95 4.44
C ALA A 2 -10.19 10.31 5.17
N VAL A 3 -10.07 10.56 6.47
CA VAL A 3 -9.01 10.01 7.32
C VAL A 3 -9.64 9.46 8.60
N GLU A 4 -9.20 8.27 9.02
CA GLU A 4 -9.61 7.64 10.27
C GLU A 4 -8.37 7.27 11.08
N LEU A 5 -8.37 7.66 12.36
CA LEU A 5 -7.28 7.37 13.28
C LEU A 5 -7.74 6.32 14.29
N TRP A 6 -6.96 5.26 14.45
CA TRP A 6 -7.25 4.19 15.40
C TRP A 6 -6.48 4.41 16.70
N SER A 7 -7.21 4.75 17.77
CA SER A 7 -6.67 4.68 19.14
C SER A 7 -6.60 3.23 19.66
N THR A 8 -7.41 2.35 19.09
CA THR A 8 -7.38 0.90 19.31
C THR A 8 -7.58 0.22 17.96
N ASN A 9 -6.70 -0.72 17.64
CA ASN A 9 -6.71 -1.36 16.33
C ASN A 9 -7.92 -2.29 16.18
N PRO A 10 -8.76 -2.11 15.15
CA PRO A 10 -9.90 -2.99 14.88
C PRO A 10 -9.48 -4.31 14.21
N ILE A 11 -8.22 -4.42 13.80
CA ILE A 11 -7.60 -5.61 13.21
C ILE A 11 -6.27 -5.88 13.89
N VAL A 12 -5.76 -7.11 13.79
CA VAL A 12 -4.38 -7.42 14.15
C VAL A 12 -3.45 -6.85 13.09
N VAL A 13 -2.52 -6.00 13.51
CA VAL A 13 -1.41 -5.47 12.69
C VAL A 13 -0.13 -6.08 13.25
N ASP A 14 0.52 -6.93 12.47
CA ASP A 14 1.75 -7.64 12.85
C ASP A 14 2.82 -7.50 11.76
N ARG A 15 3.93 -8.23 11.90
CA ARG A 15 5.05 -8.15 10.96
C ARG A 15 4.83 -8.94 9.66
N ASP A 16 3.70 -9.63 9.52
CA ASP A 16 3.29 -10.28 8.27
C ASP A 16 2.45 -9.29 7.44
N ALA A 17 3.10 -8.73 6.40
CA ALA A 17 2.48 -7.75 5.51
C ALA A 17 1.24 -8.32 4.80
N ALA A 18 1.33 -9.56 4.31
CA ALA A 18 0.25 -10.21 3.58
C ALA A 18 -0.94 -10.54 4.49
N GLY A 19 -0.66 -11.07 5.70
CA GLY A 19 -1.67 -11.30 6.72
C GLY A 19 -2.37 -10.01 7.15
N THR A 20 -1.59 -8.93 7.35
CA THR A 20 -2.13 -7.62 7.72
C THR A 20 -3.00 -7.03 6.60
N LEU A 21 -2.57 -7.12 5.33
CA LEU A 21 -3.36 -6.72 4.17
C LEU A 21 -4.69 -7.51 4.09
N HIS A 22 -4.65 -8.83 4.27
CA HIS A 22 -5.84 -9.66 4.25
C HIS A 22 -6.88 -9.20 5.29
N ARG A 23 -6.43 -9.01 6.53
CA ARG A 23 -7.30 -8.54 7.63
C ARG A 23 -7.82 -7.13 7.37
N PHE A 24 -7.00 -6.24 6.82
CA PHE A 24 -7.40 -4.88 6.47
C PHE A 24 -8.47 -4.86 5.38
N LEU A 25 -8.30 -5.62 4.30
CA LEU A 25 -9.28 -5.70 3.22
C LEU A 25 -10.62 -6.29 3.70
N GLN A 26 -10.56 -7.31 4.57
CA GLN A 26 -11.77 -7.87 5.20
C GLN A 26 -12.48 -6.84 6.08
N TRP A 27 -11.73 -6.09 6.89
CA TRP A 27 -12.28 -4.99 7.69
C TRP A 27 -12.86 -3.88 6.82
N ARG A 28 -12.16 -3.48 5.74
CA ARG A 28 -12.65 -2.48 4.79
C ARG A 28 -14.00 -2.90 4.24
N GLN A 29 -14.12 -4.13 3.78
CA GLN A 29 -15.34 -4.68 3.21
C GLN A 29 -16.49 -4.73 4.22
N THR A 30 -16.23 -5.20 5.44
CA THR A 30 -17.28 -5.53 6.41
C THR A 30 -17.61 -4.42 7.40
N ARG A 31 -16.73 -3.43 7.56
CA ARG A 31 -16.85 -2.38 8.59
C ARG A 31 -16.73 -0.97 8.04
N LEU A 32 -15.80 -0.70 7.11
CA LEU A 32 -15.61 0.65 6.59
C LEU A 32 -16.61 0.98 5.47
N LEU A 33 -16.66 0.15 4.42
CA LEU A 33 -17.54 0.37 3.27
C LEU A 33 -19.02 0.57 3.63
N PRO A 34 -19.62 -0.16 4.60
CA PRO A 34 -21.02 0.03 4.97
C PRO A 34 -21.35 1.40 5.56
N ARG A 35 -20.37 2.11 6.15
CA ARG A 35 -20.59 3.42 6.80
C ARG A 35 -19.96 4.60 6.07
N LEU A 36 -19.01 4.36 5.17
CA LEU A 36 -18.33 5.39 4.42
C LEU A 36 -18.05 4.90 3.00
N GLN A 37 -18.71 5.50 2.00
CA GLN A 37 -18.43 5.19 0.60
C GLN A 37 -17.06 5.73 0.18
N HIS A 38 -16.27 4.88 -0.48
CA HIS A 38 -14.94 5.21 -0.99
C HIS A 38 -14.49 4.17 -2.02
N ASP A 39 -13.72 4.59 -3.03
CA ASP A 39 -13.23 3.70 -4.09
C ASP A 39 -12.07 2.83 -3.63
N HIS A 40 -11.21 3.37 -2.77
CA HIS A 40 -9.95 2.78 -2.32
C HIS A 40 -9.61 3.21 -0.88
N ALA A 41 -8.96 2.35 -0.10
CA ALA A 41 -8.48 2.69 1.23
C ALA A 41 -7.06 2.18 1.46
N GLN A 42 -6.22 2.99 2.09
CA GLN A 42 -4.85 2.63 2.46
C GLN A 42 -4.71 2.64 3.98
N LEU A 43 -4.10 1.60 4.53
CA LEU A 43 -3.70 1.53 5.93
C LEU A 43 -2.25 1.96 6.08
N LEU A 44 -2.03 3.10 6.74
CA LEU A 44 -0.70 3.54 7.14
C LEU A 44 -0.43 3.11 8.59
N GLY A 45 0.58 2.27 8.79
CA GLY A 45 0.99 1.77 10.10
C GLY A 45 2.44 2.10 10.43
N GLY A 46 2.79 2.10 11.72
CA GLY A 46 4.19 2.17 12.14
C GLY A 46 4.83 0.79 12.28
N GLY A 47 6.17 0.73 12.36
CA GLY A 47 6.91 -0.49 12.67
C GLY A 47 7.67 -1.06 11.47
N THR A 48 7.77 -2.39 11.41
CA THR A 48 8.52 -3.11 10.36
C THR A 48 7.80 -4.40 9.98
N PHE A 49 7.72 -4.70 8.68
CA PHE A 49 7.33 -6.01 8.17
C PHE A 49 8.57 -6.91 8.01
N HIS A 50 8.35 -8.22 7.96
CA HIS A 50 9.40 -9.16 7.62
C HIS A 50 9.95 -8.94 6.21
N GLY A 51 11.25 -9.20 6.03
CA GLY A 51 11.91 -9.08 4.74
C GLY A 51 12.17 -7.66 4.24
N GLY A 52 11.97 -6.64 5.08
CA GLY A 52 12.18 -5.23 4.68
C GLY A 52 11.06 -4.66 3.81
N THR A 53 9.93 -5.35 3.72
CA THR A 53 8.76 -4.90 2.96
C THR A 53 8.24 -3.58 3.51
N ALA A 54 8.11 -2.55 2.67
CA ALA A 54 7.58 -1.24 3.07
C ALA A 54 6.06 -1.12 2.88
N GLY A 55 5.49 -1.90 1.96
CA GLY A 55 4.06 -1.92 1.68
C GLY A 55 3.65 -3.18 0.91
N THR A 56 2.34 -3.41 0.82
CA THR A 56 1.79 -4.45 -0.06
C THR A 56 0.33 -4.14 -0.43
N ALA A 57 -0.05 -4.46 -1.67
CA ALA A 57 -1.40 -4.32 -2.20
C ALA A 57 -1.71 -5.35 -3.30
N PRO A 58 -2.99 -5.70 -3.52
CA PRO A 58 -3.39 -6.53 -4.65
C PRO A 58 -3.23 -5.81 -5.99
N VAL A 59 -2.72 -6.53 -7.01
CA VAL A 59 -2.71 -6.03 -8.39
C VAL A 59 -4.14 -6.06 -8.97
N HIS A 60 -4.52 -5.03 -9.74
CA HIS A 60 -5.88 -4.88 -10.31
C HIS A 60 -7.00 -4.83 -9.26
N GLY A 61 -6.71 -4.27 -8.09
CA GLY A 61 -7.66 -4.17 -6.97
C GLY A 61 -8.63 -2.98 -7.03
N ILE A 62 -8.36 -1.95 -7.83
CA ILE A 62 -9.09 -0.67 -7.75
C ILE A 62 -10.60 -0.84 -7.95
N CYS A 63 -11.40 -0.13 -7.15
CA CYS A 63 -12.88 -0.19 -7.10
C CYS A 63 -13.48 -1.56 -6.71
N SER A 64 -12.67 -2.61 -6.56
CA SER A 64 -13.14 -3.90 -6.03
C SER A 64 -13.61 -3.75 -4.59
N VAL A 65 -14.80 -4.29 -4.32
CA VAL A 65 -15.35 -4.39 -2.95
C VAL A 65 -14.39 -5.14 -2.01
N ARG A 66 -13.66 -6.14 -2.54
CA ARG A 66 -12.76 -6.99 -1.74
C ARG A 66 -11.30 -6.58 -1.80
N LEU A 67 -10.83 -6.01 -2.91
CA LEU A 67 -9.40 -5.88 -3.20
C LEU A 67 -8.90 -4.43 -3.28
N SER A 68 -9.78 -3.43 -3.22
CA SER A 68 -9.38 -2.04 -3.39
C SER A 68 -8.79 -1.45 -2.10
N GLY A 69 -7.56 -1.84 -1.82
CA GLY A 69 -6.80 -1.33 -0.69
C GLY A 69 -5.35 -1.80 -0.68
N GLY A 70 -4.56 -1.19 0.20
CA GLY A 70 -3.18 -1.56 0.46
C GLY A 70 -2.82 -1.34 1.93
N VAL A 71 -1.61 -1.76 2.29
CA VAL A 71 -0.99 -1.42 3.58
C VAL A 71 0.40 -0.85 3.32
N SER A 72 0.80 0.17 4.08
CA SER A 72 2.11 0.81 3.96
C SER A 72 2.66 1.17 5.34
N LEU A 73 3.98 1.16 5.48
CA LEU A 73 4.68 1.55 6.69
C LEU A 73 5.11 3.02 6.64
N ASP A 74 4.90 3.72 7.74
CA ASP A 74 5.54 5.00 8.02
C ASP A 74 6.87 4.77 8.74
N THR A 75 7.97 5.07 8.03
CA THR A 75 9.34 4.92 8.54
C THR A 75 9.78 6.09 9.42
N GLN A 76 8.92 7.10 9.66
CA GLN A 76 9.17 8.29 10.51
C GLN A 76 10.40 9.13 10.12
N SER A 77 11.01 8.87 8.97
CA SER A 77 12.24 9.50 8.52
C SER A 77 12.00 10.72 7.61
N SER A 78 10.98 10.64 6.75
CA SER A 78 10.57 11.70 5.82
C SER A 78 9.21 11.34 5.20
N ILE A 79 8.47 12.35 4.75
CA ILE A 79 7.19 12.16 4.04
C ILE A 79 7.39 11.57 2.64
N LEU A 80 8.53 11.85 1.99
CA LEU A 80 8.75 11.48 0.59
C LEU A 80 8.83 9.95 0.38
N PRO A 81 9.60 9.17 1.18
CA PRO A 81 9.60 7.72 1.06
C PRO A 81 8.22 7.09 1.29
N VAL A 82 7.49 7.57 2.29
CA VAL A 82 6.13 7.07 2.60
C VAL A 82 5.17 7.36 1.46
N ALA A 83 5.23 8.57 0.89
CA ALA A 83 4.42 8.94 -0.28
C ALA A 83 4.76 8.06 -1.50
N GLY A 84 6.04 7.74 -1.72
CA GLY A 84 6.49 6.83 -2.78
C GLY A 84 5.92 5.43 -2.62
N VAL A 85 5.96 4.86 -1.40
CA VAL A 85 5.39 3.55 -1.09
C VAL A 85 3.86 3.56 -1.27
N LEU A 86 3.16 4.56 -0.75
CA LEU A 86 1.70 4.69 -0.95
C LEU A 86 1.34 4.74 -2.44
N ALA A 87 2.08 5.53 -3.22
CA ALA A 87 1.89 5.63 -4.67
C ALA A 87 2.16 4.30 -5.39
N HIS A 88 3.21 3.57 -4.97
CA HIS A 88 3.54 2.23 -5.48
C HIS A 88 2.39 1.25 -5.25
N GLU A 89 1.88 1.16 -4.01
CA GLU A 89 0.80 0.25 -3.67
C GLU A 89 -0.52 0.58 -4.39
N ILE A 90 -0.84 1.88 -4.53
CA ILE A 90 -1.97 2.33 -5.35
C ILE A 90 -1.74 1.95 -6.83
N GLY A 91 -0.50 2.04 -7.32
CA GLY A 91 -0.10 1.60 -8.65
C GLY A 91 -0.43 0.13 -8.91
N HIS A 92 -0.12 -0.75 -7.96
CA HIS A 92 -0.57 -2.14 -8.03
C HIS A 92 -2.10 -2.24 -8.13
N ASN A 93 -2.86 -1.55 -7.28
CA ASN A 93 -4.32 -1.60 -7.37
C ASN A 93 -4.85 -1.12 -8.73
N LEU A 94 -4.18 -0.15 -9.36
CA LEU A 94 -4.49 0.33 -10.71
C LEU A 94 -4.07 -0.66 -11.83
N GLY A 95 -3.37 -1.73 -11.48
CA GLY A 95 -2.95 -2.77 -12.42
C GLY A 95 -1.51 -2.64 -12.92
N LEU A 96 -0.69 -1.80 -12.29
CA LEU A 96 0.71 -1.66 -12.64
C LEU A 96 1.53 -2.81 -12.03
N SER A 97 2.40 -3.39 -12.85
CA SER A 97 3.42 -4.33 -12.42
C SER A 97 4.73 -3.58 -12.12
N HIS A 98 5.68 -4.25 -11.47
CA HIS A 98 7.01 -3.69 -11.26
C HIS A 98 7.70 -3.39 -12.60
N ASP A 99 8.53 -2.35 -12.63
CA ASP A 99 9.33 -1.99 -13.81
C ASP A 99 10.33 -3.08 -14.22
N SER A 100 10.69 -4.00 -13.32
CA SER A 100 11.55 -5.15 -13.62
C SER A 100 10.89 -6.17 -14.56
N GLU A 101 9.57 -6.17 -14.66
CA GLU A 101 8.80 -7.07 -15.55
C GLU A 101 8.92 -6.64 -17.03
N SER A 102 9.42 -5.43 -17.31
CA SER A 102 9.63 -4.93 -18.67
C SER A 102 11.02 -4.28 -18.82
N PRO A 103 11.92 -4.85 -19.64
CA PRO A 103 13.28 -4.34 -19.79
C PRO A 103 13.35 -2.94 -20.44
N SER A 104 12.25 -2.47 -21.05
CA SER A 104 12.16 -1.14 -21.65
C SER A 104 11.59 -0.08 -20.70
N CYS A 105 11.18 -0.42 -19.47
CA CYS A 105 10.67 0.57 -18.52
C CYS A 105 11.75 1.60 -18.19
N GLN A 106 11.45 2.88 -18.42
CA GLN A 106 12.32 4.00 -18.12
C GLN A 106 11.50 5.13 -17.51
N CYS A 107 12.07 5.81 -16.52
CA CYS A 107 11.57 7.08 -16.04
C CYS A 107 12.74 8.07 -16.01
N SER A 108 12.43 9.35 -16.13
CA SER A 108 13.38 10.43 -15.86
C SER A 108 13.96 10.24 -14.46
N ASN A 109 15.23 10.60 -14.25
CA ASN A 109 15.87 10.55 -12.93
C ASN A 109 15.95 9.16 -12.26
N LYS A 110 15.92 8.06 -13.04
CA LYS A 110 16.13 6.68 -12.52
C LYS A 110 17.30 6.52 -11.55
N ARG A 111 18.38 7.30 -11.70
CA ARG A 111 19.59 7.22 -10.88
C ARG A 111 19.48 7.98 -9.55
N THR A 112 18.59 8.96 -9.43
CA THR A 112 18.50 9.86 -8.27
C THR A 112 17.22 9.70 -7.48
N GLU A 113 16.10 9.41 -8.15
CA GLU A 113 14.76 9.36 -7.54
C GLU A 113 14.07 8.01 -7.75
N GLY A 114 14.47 7.26 -8.78
CA GLY A 114 13.83 5.99 -9.14
C GLY A 114 12.45 6.18 -9.76
N CYS A 115 11.84 5.07 -10.19
CA CYS A 115 10.46 5.08 -10.69
C CYS A 115 9.54 4.59 -9.56
N ILE A 116 8.29 5.05 -9.52
CA ILE A 116 7.32 4.63 -8.51
C ILE A 116 7.18 3.10 -8.49
N MET A 117 7.09 2.45 -9.65
CA MET A 117 6.98 0.99 -9.76
C MET A 117 8.34 0.28 -9.84
N GLY A 118 9.44 0.96 -9.53
CA GLY A 118 10.74 0.33 -9.40
C GLY A 118 10.71 -0.71 -8.27
N ALA A 119 11.51 -1.76 -8.40
CA ALA A 119 11.67 -2.71 -7.30
C ALA A 119 12.19 -1.95 -6.07
N SER A 120 11.44 -1.98 -4.97
CA SER A 120 11.86 -1.39 -3.70
C SER A 120 13.07 -2.19 -3.19
N HIS A 121 14.28 -1.68 -3.43
CA HIS A 121 15.45 -2.12 -2.69
C HIS A 121 15.31 -1.57 -1.27
N GLY A 122 15.23 -2.47 -0.30
CA GLY A 122 15.46 -2.14 1.10
C GLY A 122 16.88 -1.67 1.35
#